data_AF-A0A0S3U8M2-F1
#
_entry.id   AF-A0A0S3U8M2-F1
#
_cell.length_a   1.000
_cell.length_b   1.000
_cell.length_c   1.000
_cell.angle_alpha   90.00
_cell.angle_beta   90.00
_cell.angle_gamma   90.00
#
_symmetry.space_group_name_H-M   'P 1'
#
loop_
_entity.id
_entity.type
_entity.pdbx_description
1 polymer ?
#
loop_
_entity_poly.entity_id
_entity_poly.type
_entity_poly.pdbx_seq_one_letter_code
_entity_poly.pdbx_strand_id
1 'polypeptide(L)'
;MSQLTLLRTALRRHLPWHGARLTLIAEFLIALFPVKTVNLSELATGFSGKAQTASHLKQLQRFLRDYEFEYVAWVKLIVSWMSNDAPWILSLDRTQWHFGSKVVSRQLHWELPSFW
;
A
#
# COMPACT_ATOMS: atom_id res chain seq x y z
N MET A 1 -11.16 9.83 -19.35
CA MET A 1 -9.96 9.76 -18.47
C MET A 1 -9.76 8.31 -18.04
N SER A 2 -8.54 7.78 -18.04
CA SER A 2 -8.28 6.40 -17.58
C SER A 2 -8.33 6.31 -16.04
N GLN A 3 -8.72 5.14 -15.49
CA GLN A 3 -8.73 4.85 -14.04
C GLN A 3 -7.39 5.19 -13.38
N LEU A 4 -6.29 4.89 -14.08
CA LEU A 4 -4.93 5.26 -13.68
C LEU A 4 -4.76 6.76 -13.43
N THR A 5 -5.30 7.61 -14.31
CA THR A 5 -5.18 9.07 -14.19
C THR A 5 -5.96 9.60 -12.99
N LEU A 6 -7.15 9.04 -12.74
CA LEU A 6 -7.96 9.40 -11.57
C LEU A 6 -7.26 9.03 -10.27
N LEU A 7 -6.81 7.77 -10.17
CA LEU A 7 -6.13 7.28 -8.97
C LEU A 7 -4.83 8.07 -8.71
N ARG A 8 -4.03 8.31 -9.75
CA ARG A 8 -2.81 9.13 -9.63
C ARG A 8 -3.10 10.53 -9.09
N THR A 9 -4.19 11.16 -9.53
CA THR A 9 -4.60 12.50 -9.07
C THR A 9 -5.06 12.49 -7.62
N ALA A 10 -5.79 11.45 -7.20
CA ALA A 10 -6.20 11.29 -5.81
C ALA A 10 -4.99 11.06 -4.88
N LEU A 11 -4.06 10.19 -5.28
CA LEU A 11 -2.83 9.90 -4.53
C LEU A 11 -1.93 11.13 -4.38
N ARG A 12 -1.78 11.95 -5.43
CA ARG A 12 -0.90 13.13 -5.44
C ARG A 12 -1.24 14.16 -4.35
N ARG A 13 -2.50 14.22 -3.89
CA ARG A 13 -2.92 15.15 -2.82
C ARG A 13 -2.31 14.82 -1.46
N HIS A 14 -1.97 13.55 -1.25
CA HIS A 14 -1.47 13.06 0.04
C HIS A 14 -0.02 12.55 -0.03
N LEU A 15 0.45 12.18 -1.23
CA LEU A 15 1.79 11.67 -1.47
C LEU A 15 2.56 12.68 -2.36
N PRO A 16 3.50 13.47 -1.79
CA PRO A 16 4.30 14.45 -2.54
C PRO A 16 5.42 13.76 -3.35
N TRP A 17 5.06 12.73 -4.10
CA TRP A 17 6.00 11.88 -4.82
C TRP A 17 6.20 12.35 -6.26
N HIS A 18 7.35 11.97 -6.83
CA HIS A 18 7.59 12.13 -8.26
C HIS A 18 6.56 11.36 -9.09
N GLY A 19 6.20 11.90 -10.26
CA GLY A 19 5.13 11.38 -11.10
C GLY A 19 5.28 9.89 -11.46
N ALA A 20 6.52 9.44 -11.71
CA ALA A 20 6.80 8.02 -11.98
C ALA A 20 6.42 7.10 -10.82
N ARG A 21 6.68 7.53 -9.57
CA ARG A 21 6.37 6.76 -8.36
C ARG A 21 4.86 6.73 -8.11
N LEU A 22 4.16 7.83 -8.41
CA LEU A 22 2.69 7.89 -8.36
C LEU A 22 2.04 7.02 -9.43
N THR A 23 2.59 6.97 -10.64
CA THR A 23 2.12 6.05 -11.69
C THR A 23 2.31 4.60 -11.26
N LEU A 24 3.50 4.25 -10.77
CA LEU A 24 3.81 2.88 -10.35
C LEU A 24 2.87 2.38 -9.25
N ILE A 25 2.66 3.17 -8.19
CA ILE A 25 1.78 2.76 -7.09
C ILE A 25 0.30 2.70 -7.54
N ALA A 26 -0.12 3.56 -8.46
CA ALA A 26 -1.47 3.50 -9.01
C ALA A 26 -1.68 2.25 -9.88
N GLU A 27 -0.71 1.89 -10.73
CA GLU A 27 -0.73 0.63 -11.49
C GLU A 27 -0.71 -0.59 -10.58
N PHE A 28 0.11 -0.56 -9.52
CA PHE A 28 0.16 -1.61 -8.50
C PHE A 28 -1.20 -1.81 -7.83
N LEU A 29 -1.84 -0.73 -7.36
CA LEU A 29 -3.16 -0.80 -6.72
C LEU A 29 -4.24 -1.30 -7.68
N ILE A 30 -4.20 -0.87 -8.94
CA ILE A 30 -5.15 -1.34 -9.97
C ILE A 30 -4.92 -2.83 -10.26
N ALA A 31 -3.67 -3.30 -10.35
CA ALA A 31 -3.33 -4.68 -10.65
C ALA A 31 -3.73 -5.66 -9.53
N LEU A 32 -3.80 -5.22 -8.26
CA LEU A 32 -4.23 -6.07 -7.14
C LEU A 32 -5.65 -6.63 -7.33
N PHE A 33 -6.56 -5.89 -7.95
CA PHE A 33 -7.97 -6.31 -8.10
C PHE A 33 -8.17 -7.48 -9.08
N PRO A 34 -7.66 -7.45 -10.33
CA PRO A 34 -7.81 -8.56 -11.26
C PRO A 34 -6.87 -9.73 -10.92
N VAL A 35 -5.65 -9.46 -10.42
CA VAL A 35 -4.63 -10.48 -10.16
C VAL A 35 -4.88 -11.22 -8.84
N LYS A 36 -5.44 -10.56 -7.82
CA LYS A 36 -5.86 -11.15 -6.54
C LYS A 36 -4.74 -11.86 -5.76
N THR A 37 -3.50 -11.46 -5.97
CA THR A 37 -2.35 -11.92 -5.20
C THR A 37 -1.35 -10.78 -5.00
N VAL A 38 -0.51 -10.93 -3.98
CA VAL A 38 0.62 -10.03 -3.71
C VAL A 38 1.92 -10.51 -4.34
N ASN A 39 1.90 -11.62 -5.08
CA ASN A 39 3.07 -12.11 -5.81
C ASN A 39 3.49 -11.10 -6.89
N LEU A 40 4.70 -10.57 -6.78
CA LEU A 40 5.21 -9.54 -7.70
C LEU A 40 5.32 -10.02 -9.15
N SER A 41 5.61 -11.31 -9.40
CA SER A 41 5.69 -11.82 -10.77
C SER A 41 4.31 -11.87 -11.42
N GLU A 42 3.29 -12.23 -10.65
CA GLU A 42 1.90 -12.24 -11.11
C GLU A 42 1.36 -10.81 -11.25
N LEU A 43 1.65 -9.93 -10.29
CA LEU A 43 1.26 -8.51 -10.36
C LEU A 43 1.84 -7.80 -11.57
N ALA A 44 3.09 -8.10 -11.95
CA ALA A 44 3.72 -7.53 -13.14
C ALA A 44 2.97 -7.84 -14.44
N THR A 45 2.14 -8.90 -14.47
CA THR A 45 1.29 -9.24 -15.62
C THR A 45 0.05 -8.34 -15.73
N GLY A 46 -0.40 -7.76 -14.61
CA GLY A 46 -1.56 -6.85 -14.56
C GLY A 46 -1.24 -5.40 -14.94
N PHE A 47 0.04 -5.07 -15.18
CA PHE A 47 0.48 -3.74 -15.56
C PHE A 47 0.19 -3.47 -17.04
N SER A 48 -0.43 -2.33 -17.33
CA SER A 48 -0.72 -1.89 -18.70
C SER A 48 0.50 -1.24 -19.36
N GLY A 49 0.66 -1.39 -20.67
CA GLY A 49 1.67 -0.65 -21.44
C GLY A 49 2.44 -1.51 -22.43
N LYS A 50 3.49 -0.92 -23.04
CA LYS A 50 4.34 -1.60 -24.04
C LYS A 50 5.59 -2.25 -23.44
N ALA A 51 5.88 -2.00 -22.16
CA ALA A 51 7.05 -2.58 -21.51
C ALA A 51 6.83 -4.07 -21.24
N GLN A 52 7.91 -4.85 -21.31
CA GLN A 52 7.88 -6.27 -21.01
C GLN A 52 7.51 -6.50 -19.54
N THR A 53 6.78 -7.58 -19.25
CA THR A 53 6.46 -8.02 -17.87
C THR A 53 7.70 -8.10 -16.98
N ALA A 54 8.83 -8.58 -17.51
CA ALA A 54 10.10 -8.62 -16.78
C ALA A 54 10.61 -7.21 -16.37
N SER A 55 10.31 -6.18 -17.16
CA SER A 55 10.61 -4.79 -16.81
C SER A 55 9.74 -4.31 -15.66
N HIS A 56 8.42 -4.58 -15.70
CA HIS A 56 7.51 -4.24 -14.60
C HIS A 56 7.90 -4.94 -13.30
N LEU A 57 8.27 -6.23 -13.35
CA LEU A 57 8.76 -6.96 -12.18
C LEU A 57 9.98 -6.28 -11.56
N LYS A 58 10.97 -5.88 -12.38
CA LYS A 58 12.15 -5.16 -11.88
C LYS A 58 11.79 -3.79 -11.29
N GLN A 59 10.82 -3.08 -11.87
CA GLN A 59 10.35 -1.80 -11.33
C GLN A 59 9.69 -1.97 -9.96
N LEU A 60 8.82 -2.97 -9.80
CA LEU A 60 8.21 -3.33 -8.51
C LEU A 60 9.26 -3.68 -7.46
N GLN A 61 10.21 -4.53 -7.82
CA GLN A 61 11.30 -4.94 -6.92
C GLN A 61 12.16 -3.76 -6.48
N ARG A 62 12.51 -2.85 -7.41
CA ARG A 62 13.28 -1.64 -7.08
C ARG A 62 12.49 -0.72 -6.16
N PHE A 63 11.22 -0.50 -6.47
CA PHE A 63 10.36 0.34 -5.63
C PHE A 63 10.27 -0.22 -4.21
N LEU A 64 9.91 -1.49 -4.04
CA LEU A 64 9.74 -2.08 -2.70
C LEU A 64 11.03 -2.24 -1.91
N ARG A 65 12.19 -2.34 -2.58
CA ARG A 65 13.50 -2.43 -1.92
C ARG A 65 13.83 -1.16 -1.15
N ASP A 66 13.58 -0.01 -1.77
CA ASP A 66 13.98 1.30 -1.24
C ASP A 66 12.80 2.05 -0.60
N TYR A 67 11.63 1.42 -0.52
CA TYR A 67 10.42 2.04 0.00
C TYR A 67 10.34 1.96 1.52
N GLU A 68 10.46 3.11 2.17
CA GLU A 68 10.05 3.28 3.56
C GLU A 68 8.56 3.67 3.64
N PHE A 69 7.79 2.93 4.44
CA PHE A 69 6.35 3.12 4.56
C PHE A 69 6.01 4.30 5.49
N GLU A 70 5.60 5.41 4.90
CA GLU A 70 5.19 6.62 5.65
C GLU A 70 3.75 6.48 6.17
N TYR A 71 3.60 5.92 7.37
CA TYR A 71 2.29 5.61 7.97
C TYR A 71 1.33 6.81 8.01
N VAL A 72 1.81 7.99 8.40
CA VAL A 72 0.96 9.19 8.56
C VAL A 72 0.34 9.63 7.22
N ALA A 73 1.12 9.61 6.14
CA ALA A 73 0.63 9.99 4.82
C ALA A 73 -0.46 9.03 4.32
N TRP A 74 -0.25 7.72 4.48
CA TRP A 74 -1.25 6.71 4.12
C TRP A 74 -2.52 6.79 4.96
N VAL A 75 -2.40 6.99 6.29
CA VAL A 75 -3.58 7.15 7.15
C VAL A 75 -4.40 8.37 6.74
N LYS A 76 -3.76 9.53 6.51
CA LYS A 76 -4.45 10.74 6.05
C LYS A 76 -5.18 10.53 4.72
N LEU A 77 -4.58 9.79 3.80
CA LEU A 77 -5.16 9.43 2.51
C LEU A 77 -6.38 8.51 2.69
N ILE A 78 -6.25 7.44 3.48
CA ILE A 78 -7.34 6.47 3.67
C ILE A 78 -8.52 7.15 4.40
N VAL A 79 -8.25 7.93 5.44
CA VAL A 79 -9.27 8.70 6.16
C VAL A 79 -9.97 9.71 5.25
N SER A 80 -9.23 10.42 4.38
CA SER A 80 -9.85 11.37 3.43
C SER A 80 -10.74 10.67 2.40
N TRP A 81 -10.48 9.40 2.07
CA TRP A 81 -11.33 8.63 1.15
C TRP A 81 -12.55 8.01 1.84
N MET A 82 -12.47 7.71 3.13
CA MET A 82 -13.57 7.09 3.89
C MET A 82 -14.72 8.05 4.21
N SER A 83 -14.47 9.36 4.25
CA SER A 83 -15.48 10.45 4.26
C SER A 83 -16.85 10.07 4.83
N ASN A 84 -16.91 9.80 6.13
CA ASN A 84 -18.16 9.54 6.82
C ASN A 84 -18.22 10.37 8.10
N ASP A 85 -19.29 11.16 8.24
CA ASP A 85 -19.62 11.92 9.46
C ASP A 85 -20.04 11.02 10.63
N ALA A 86 -19.94 9.70 10.46
CA ALA A 86 -20.27 8.71 11.46
C ALA A 86 -19.18 8.63 12.54
N PRO A 87 -19.55 8.32 13.79
CA PRO A 87 -18.57 8.02 14.83
C PRO A 87 -17.72 6.80 14.44
N TRP A 88 -16.42 6.91 14.67
CA TRP A 88 -15.46 5.86 14.35
C TRP A 88 -15.44 4.77 15.43
N ILE A 89 -15.47 3.51 15.01
CA ILE A 89 -15.30 2.37 15.91
C ILE A 89 -13.86 1.87 15.78
N LEU A 90 -13.12 1.89 16.90
CA LEU A 90 -11.77 1.33 16.97
C LEU A 90 -11.86 -0.20 17.14
N SER A 91 -11.45 -0.93 16.12
CA SER A 91 -11.26 -2.39 16.18
C SER A 91 -9.78 -2.72 16.26
N LEU A 92 -9.38 -3.47 17.28
CA LEU A 92 -8.01 -3.91 17.51
C LEU A 92 -7.96 -5.43 17.47
N ASP A 93 -7.13 -5.98 16.59
CA ASP A 93 -6.83 -7.40 16.54
C ASP A 93 -5.32 -7.61 16.43
N ARG A 94 -4.80 -8.72 16.98
CA ARG A 94 -3.37 -9.03 16.91
C ARG A 94 -3.09 -9.92 15.73
N THR A 95 -2.30 -9.43 14.78
CA THR A 95 -1.76 -10.26 13.69
C THR A 95 -0.37 -10.77 14.06
N GLN A 96 -0.18 -12.08 13.96
CA GLN A 96 1.13 -12.73 14.08
C GLN A 96 1.56 -13.23 12.69
N TRP A 97 2.72 -12.77 12.23
CA TRP A 97 3.28 -13.22 10.96
C TRP A 97 4.26 -14.37 11.20
N HIS A 98 4.21 -15.39 10.37
CA HIS A 98 5.15 -16.50 10.40
C HIS A 98 5.98 -16.49 9.11
N PHE A 99 7.30 -16.44 9.26
CA PHE A 99 8.25 -16.52 8.16
C PHE A 99 9.19 -17.70 8.37
N GLY A 100 8.84 -18.85 7.79
CA GLY A 100 9.48 -20.12 8.11
C GLY A 100 9.33 -20.44 9.59
N SER A 101 10.45 -20.68 10.28
CA SER A 101 10.47 -20.89 11.74
C SER A 101 10.45 -19.60 12.56
N LYS A 102 10.55 -18.42 11.92
CA LYS A 102 10.56 -17.13 12.62
C LYS A 102 9.15 -16.60 12.79
N VAL A 103 8.78 -16.29 14.02
CA VAL A 103 7.58 -15.53 14.33
C VAL A 103 7.91 -14.05 14.34
N VAL A 104 7.19 -13.28 13.53
CA VAL A 104 7.22 -11.82 13.49
C VAL A 104 5.89 -11.32 14.02
N SER A 105 5.85 -11.10 15.32
CA SER A 105 4.75 -10.42 16.01
C SER A 105 5.23 -9.03 16.39
N ARG A 106 4.55 -7.98 15.93
CA ARG A 106 4.79 -6.63 16.42
C ARG A 106 4.18 -6.54 17.82
N GLN A 107 4.99 -6.66 18.86
CA GLN A 107 4.57 -6.27 20.20
C GLN A 107 4.38 -4.76 20.18
N LEU A 108 3.12 -4.31 20.27
CA LEU A 108 2.85 -3.00 20.85
C LEU A 108 3.27 -3.13 22.31
N HIS A 109 4.50 -2.74 22.64
CA HIS A 109 4.89 -2.51 24.02
C HIS A 109 4.16 -1.24 24.45
N TRP A 110 2.92 -1.41 24.89
CA TRP A 110 2.29 -0.42 25.73
C TRP A 110 2.87 -0.66 27.13
N GLU A 111 3.58 0.32 27.68
CA GLU A 111 3.45 0.55 29.12
C GLU A 111 2.16 1.36 29.23
N LEU A 112 1.07 0.72 29.63
CA LEU A 112 -0.11 1.46 30.04
C LEU A 112 0.28 2.13 31.36
N PRO A 113 0.24 3.47 31.47
CA PRO A 113 0.32 4.10 32.77
C PRO A 113 -0.77 3.47 33.63
N SER A 114 -0.38 2.85 34.74
CA SER A 114 -1.29 2.37 35.76
C SER A 114 -2.01 3.56 36.37
N PHE A 115 -3.13 3.93 35.75
CA PHE A 115 -4.15 4.81 36.30
C PHE A 115 -5.48 4.07 36.21
N TRP A 116 -5.60 3.06 37.07
CA TRP A 116 -6.82 2.80 37.84
C TRP A 116 -6.48 3.10 39.30
#